data_AF-A0A136N8P0-F1
#
_entry.id   AF-A0A136N8P0-F1
#
_cell.length_a   1.000
_cell.length_b   1.000
_cell.length_c   1.000
_cell.angle_alpha   90.00
_cell.angle_beta   90.00
_cell.angle_gamma   90.00
#
_symmetry.space_group_name_H-M   'P 1'
#
loop_
_entity.id
_entity.type
_entity.pdbx_description
1 polymer ?
#
loop_
_entity_poly.entity_id
_entity_poly.type
_entity_poly.pdbx_seq_one_letter_code
_entity_poly.pdbx_strand_id
1 'polypeptide(L)' 'MGNKSDNKSLKNKKILVTGGLGFVGSNLAIKLASLGADVLIVDNMLPRQGGNLFNIEPVKDKVKVNISDIRNPTS' A
#
# COMPACT_ATOMS: atom_id res chain seq x y z
N MET A 1 19.97 -19.46 -23.39
CA MET A 1 18.83 -18.58 -23.05
C MET A 1 19.15 -17.82 -21.77
N GLY A 2 19.60 -16.56 -21.90
CA GLY A 2 20.06 -15.74 -20.77
C GLY A 2 18.97 -14.86 -20.16
N ASN A 3 18.99 -14.80 -18.83
CA ASN A 3 18.42 -13.83 -17.90
C ASN A 3 16.89 -13.68 -17.81
N LYS A 4 16.34 -14.51 -16.92
CA LYS A 4 15.07 -14.30 -16.22
C LYS A 4 15.25 -13.07 -15.29
N SER A 5 14.81 -11.91 -15.80
CA SER A 5 14.40 -10.68 -15.10
C SER A 5 15.03 -10.40 -13.73
N ASP A 6 15.72 -9.26 -13.62
CA ASP A 6 16.15 -8.62 -12.37
C ASP A 6 14.95 -8.39 -11.43
N ASN A 7 14.55 -9.42 -10.69
CA ASN A 7 13.48 -9.34 -9.71
C ASN A 7 14.10 -8.74 -8.44
N LYS A 8 14.32 -7.42 -8.50
CA LYS A 8 14.93 -6.66 -7.41
C LYS A 8 14.09 -6.90 -6.16
N SER A 9 14.67 -7.61 -5.19
CA SER A 9 13.99 -7.95 -3.95
C SER A 9 13.50 -6.67 -3.25
N LEU A 10 12.20 -6.62 -2.95
CA LEU A 10 11.59 -5.54 -2.17
C LEU A 10 11.56 -5.85 -0.67
N LYS A 11 12.21 -6.95 -0.25
CA LYS A 11 12.28 -7.35 1.15
C LYS A 11 12.87 -6.20 2.00
N ASN A 12 12.18 -5.85 3.09
CA ASN A 12 12.54 -4.79 4.03
C ASN A 12 12.67 -3.38 3.41
N LYS A 13 12.12 -3.16 2.21
CA LYS A 13 12.01 -1.81 1.65
C LYS A 13 10.84 -1.10 2.31
N LYS A 14 11.09 0.10 2.85
CA LYS A 14 10.04 1.00 3.33
C LYS A 14 9.36 1.66 2.14
N ILE A 15 8.06 1.43 1.99
CA ILE A 15 7.28 1.96 0.86
C ILE A 15 6.03 2.66 1.39
N LEU A 16 5.80 3.88 0.93
CA LEU A 16 4.57 4.64 1.18
C LEU A 16 3.63 4.49 -0.02
N VAL A 17 2.38 4.10 0.25
CA VAL A 17 1.31 4.03 -0.76
C VAL A 17 0.22 5.04 -0.37
N THR A 18 0.07 6.09 -1.16
CA THR A 18 -1.03 7.06 -1.01
C THR A 18 -2.28 6.56 -1.74
N GLY A 19 -3.48 6.79 -1.19
CA GLY A 19 -4.72 6.24 -1.74
C GLY A 19 -4.75 4.70 -1.63
N GLY A 20 -4.01 4.13 -0.68
CA GLY A 20 -3.77 2.70 -0.56
C GLY A 20 -4.98 1.89 -0.10
N LEU A 21 -6.08 2.54 0.29
CA LEU A 21 -7.33 1.85 0.64
C LEU A 21 -8.33 1.84 -0.52
N GLY A 22 -8.05 2.51 -1.64
CA GLY A 22 -8.84 2.42 -2.88
C GLY A 22 -8.52 1.15 -3.70
N PHE A 23 -9.14 1.01 -4.88
CA PHE A 23 -9.01 -0.20 -5.71
C PHE A 23 -7.56 -0.50 -6.16
N VAL A 24 -6.91 0.46 -6.82
CA VAL A 24 -5.53 0.27 -7.32
C VAL A 24 -4.52 0.23 -6.18
N GLY A 25 -4.66 1.14 -5.21
CA GLY A 25 -3.74 1.27 -4.10
C GLY A 25 -3.71 0.04 -3.19
N SER A 26 -4.86 -0.59 -2.93
CA SER A 26 -4.94 -1.79 -2.10
C SER A 26 -4.31 -3.01 -2.76
N ASN A 27 -4.56 -3.23 -4.06
CA ASN A 27 -3.93 -4.31 -4.82
C ASN A 27 -2.40 -4.11 -4.89
N LEU A 28 -1.94 -2.87 -5.05
CA LEU A 28 -0.52 -2.55 -5.00
C LEU A 28 0.06 -2.85 -3.60
N ALA A 29 -0.59 -2.41 -2.53
CA ALA A 29 -0.15 -2.67 -1.16
C ALA A 29 -0.09 -4.17 -0.84
N ILE A 30 -1.08 -4.95 -1.27
CA ILE A 30 -1.09 -6.41 -1.15
C ILE A 30 0.12 -7.03 -1.86
N LYS A 31 0.38 -6.61 -3.10
CA LYS A 31 1.51 -7.14 -3.87
C LYS A 31 2.85 -6.79 -3.22
N LEU A 32 3.03 -5.55 -2.78
CA LEU A 32 4.25 -5.10 -2.10
C LEU A 32 4.50 -5.85 -0.78
N ALA A 33 3.46 -6.00 0.04
CA ALA A 33 3.53 -6.79 1.27
C ALA A 33 3.88 -8.27 0.98
N SER A 34 3.32 -8.86 -0.08
CA SER A 34 3.65 -10.23 -0.50
C SER A 34 5.11 -10.41 -0.94
N LEU A 35 5.75 -9.32 -1.38
CA LEU A 35 7.17 -9.28 -1.76
C LEU A 35 8.10 -8.98 -0.57
N GLY A 36 7.55 -8.86 0.65
CA GLY A 36 8.28 -8.62 1.89
C GLY A 36 8.63 -7.16 2.16
N ALA A 37 7.97 -6.20 1.50
CA ALA A 37 8.15 -4.78 1.78
C ALA A 37 7.46 -4.36 3.09
N ASP A 38 8.03 -3.36 3.75
CA ASP A 38 7.43 -2.66 4.89
C ASP A 38 6.52 -1.54 4.35
N VAL A 39 5.22 -1.84 4.22
CA VAL A 39 4.26 -0.94 3.58
C VAL A 39 3.56 -0.05 4.61
N LEU A 40 3.61 1.25 4.39
CA LEU A 40 2.75 2.25 5.02
C LEU A 40 1.73 2.73 3.98
N ILE A 41 0.46 2.60 4.29
CA ILE A 41 -0.66 3.14 3.52
C ILE A 41 -1.05 4.47 4.12
N VAL A 42 -1.19 5.50 3.29
CA VAL A 42 -1.83 6.77 3.64
C VAL A 42 -3.09 6.93 2.79
N ASP A 43 -4.22 7.17 3.43
CA ASP A 43 -5.49 7.39 2.74
C ASP A 43 -6.36 8.35 3.55
N ASN A 44 -7.10 9.24 2.88
CA ASN A 44 -7.95 10.21 3.57
C ASN A 44 -9.35 9.66 3.86
N MET A 45 -9.70 8.47 3.36
CA MET A 45 -10.97 7.79 3.59
C MET A 45 -12.20 8.66 3.29
N LEU A 46 -12.11 9.56 2.31
CA LEU A 46 -13.22 10.43 1.96
C LEU A 46 -14.43 9.61 1.45
N PRO A 47 -15.65 9.95 1.90
CA PRO A 47 -16.86 9.28 1.41
C PRO A 47 -16.92 9.28 -0.12
N ARG A 48 -17.30 8.14 -0.70
CA ARG A 48 -17.44 7.91 -2.15
C ARG A 48 -16.13 7.82 -2.95
N GLN A 49 -14.96 7.82 -2.32
CA GLN A 49 -13.66 7.63 -3.03
C GLN A 49 -13.16 6.17 -3.02
N GLY A 50 -13.97 5.24 -2.52
CA GLY A 50 -13.67 3.79 -2.58
C GLY A 50 -12.68 3.29 -1.52
N GLY A 51 -12.16 4.17 -0.66
CA GLY A 51 -11.35 3.81 0.50
C GLY A 51 -12.12 2.88 1.44
N ASN A 52 -11.62 1.66 1.64
CA ASN A 52 -12.21 0.69 2.57
C ASN A 52 -11.13 -0.24 3.12
N LEU A 53 -11.09 -0.42 4.45
CA LEU A 53 -10.19 -1.36 5.11
C LEU A 53 -10.36 -2.80 4.63
N PHE A 54 -11.57 -3.18 4.21
CA PHE A 54 -11.84 -4.48 3.58
C PHE A 54 -10.92 -4.77 2.38
N ASN A 55 -10.50 -3.73 1.64
CA ASN A 55 -9.67 -3.90 0.45
C ASN A 55 -8.26 -4.42 0.78
N ILE A 56 -7.82 -4.31 2.03
CA ILE A 56 -6.51 -4.80 2.50
C ILE A 56 -6.63 -5.96 3.48
N GLU A 57 -7.83 -6.53 3.69
CA GLU A 57 -8.08 -7.61 4.64
C GLU A 57 -7.06 -8.77 4.54
N PRO A 58 -6.64 -9.24 3.34
CA PRO A 58 -5.66 -10.32 3.21
C PRO A 58 -4.26 -10.01 3.76
N VAL A 59 -3.94 -8.73 3.96
CA VAL A 59 -2.62 -8.26 4.41
C VAL A 59 -2.70 -7.28 5.58
N LYS A 60 -3.84 -7.18 6.27
CA LYS A 60 -4.08 -6.19 7.34
C LYS A 60 -3.00 -6.20 8.43
N ASP A 61 -2.47 -7.38 8.77
CA ASP A 61 -1.44 -7.57 9.79
C ASP A 61 0.00 -7.36 9.25
N LYS A 62 0.14 -7.12 7.94
CA LYS A 62 1.43 -6.95 7.24
C LYS A 62 1.65 -5.53 6.73
N VAL A 63 0.67 -4.64 6.90
CA VAL A 63 0.74 -3.25 6.46
C VAL A 63 0.40 -2.33 7.63
N LYS A 64 0.89 -1.09 7.58
CA LYS A 64 0.46 -0.02 8.49
C LYS A 64 -0.47 0.91 7.73
N VAL A 65 -1.47 1.46 8.42
CA VAL A 65 -2.40 2.43 7.86
C VAL A 65 -2.32 3.72 8.66
N ASN A 66 -2.15 4.83 7.97
CA ASN A 66 -2.32 6.18 8.49
C ASN A 66 -3.49 6.82 7.73
N ILE A 67 -4.54 7.19 8.47
CA ILE A 67 -5.68 7.89 7.89
C ILE A 67 -5.38 9.39 7.94
N SER A 68 -4.94 9.96 6.82
CA SER A 68 -4.61 11.37 6.71
C SER A 68 -4.83 11.92 5.31
N ASP A 69 -5.04 13.23 5.22
CA ASP A 69 -5.18 13.93 3.93
C ASP A 69 -3.84 14.48 3.46
N ILE A 70 -3.27 13.87 2.42
CA ILE A 70 -2.00 14.31 1.81
C ILE A 70 -2.06 15.73 1.24
N ARG A 71 -3.27 16.29 1.03
CA ARG A 71 -3.47 17.67 0.60
C ARG A 71 -3.30 18.66 1.74
N ASN A 72 -3.34 18.18 3.00
CA ASN A 72 -3.12 18.99 4.18
C ASN A 72 -1.72 18.74 4.75
N PRO A 73 -0.74 19.64 4.55
CA PRO A 73 0.64 19.45 5.00
C PRO A 73 0.84 19.49 6.53
N THR A 74 -0.23 19.66 7.32
CA THR A 74 -0.17 19.89 8.78
C THR A 74 -0.92 18.85 9.63
N SER A 75 -1.44 17.77 9.03
CA SER A 75 -2.27 16.76 9.69
C SER A 75 -1.54 15.45 9.96
#